data_AF-A0A8S4G3D4-F1
#
_entry.id   AF-A0A8S4G3D4-F1
#
_cell.length_a   1.000
_cell.length_b   1.000
_cell.length_c   1.000
_cell.angle_alpha   90.00
_cell.angle_beta   90.00
_cell.angle_gamma   90.00
#
_symmetry.space_group_name_H-M   'P 1'
#
loop_
_entity.id
_entity.type
_entity.pdbx_description
1 polymer ?
#
loop_
_entity_poly.entity_id
_entity_poly.type
_entity_poly.pdbx_seq_one_letter_code
_entity_poly.pdbx_strand_id
1 'polypeptide(L)'
;MEEIEFPFPFKPYDIQQKFMKELYLTLEKRGLGIFESPTGTGKSLSICCGALQWLKDHVQKEEEQLEKCITQLKSEISSQTSNDDWLQEEYEKIKKTQVLAELNSKLDHIKKRRTYFSDLKSRVAKQKANLSIKESVRLKDFNKKYDKEKENINEENKEPIAEDHDLILEEFEEKECSDDEETEEKLNDNNTKIYISSRTHSQLSQFVGEIKRTVFNEDTRVVTLASRQHYCINPDVAKLKNVHLINERCLDMQKSSTKSTAVDEDGKVLKKTKTKSCTACPYYNQSNVTKLKERLLVDIMDMEDLLKNGKELKGCPYYASRAALEDAQLSQFDRQVYNKNITLKTV
;
A
#
# COMPACT_ATOMS: atom_id res chain seq x y z
N MET A 1 -18.50 -26.77 -19.10
CA MET A 1 -18.21 -25.82 -18.00
C MET A 1 -16.72 -25.87 -17.81
N GLU A 2 -16.02 -24.76 -18.02
CA GLU A 2 -14.57 -24.69 -17.77
C GLU A 2 -14.30 -25.11 -16.32
N GLU A 3 -13.30 -25.97 -16.16
CA GLU A 3 -12.86 -26.46 -14.86
C GLU A 3 -12.02 -25.35 -14.22
N ILE A 4 -12.61 -24.60 -13.29
CA ILE A 4 -11.92 -23.51 -12.61
C ILE A 4 -10.95 -24.13 -11.61
N GLU A 5 -9.65 -23.97 -11.86
CA GLU A 5 -8.61 -24.41 -10.97
C GLU A 5 -8.28 -23.32 -9.94
N PHE A 6 -8.28 -23.70 -8.67
CA PHE A 6 -7.94 -22.79 -7.57
C PHE A 6 -6.55 -23.15 -7.03
N PRO A 7 -5.57 -22.25 -7.07
CA PRO A 7 -4.25 -22.51 -6.52
C PRO A 7 -4.36 -22.53 -4.98
N PHE A 8 -4.47 -23.75 -4.47
CA PHE A 8 -4.57 -24.03 -3.05
C PHE A 8 -3.22 -24.57 -2.56
N PRO A 9 -2.74 -24.16 -1.36
CA PRO A 9 -1.39 -24.53 -0.89
C PRO A 9 -1.19 -26.03 -0.61
N PHE A 10 -2.28 -26.81 -0.61
CA PHE A 10 -2.29 -28.27 -0.50
C PHE A 10 -3.49 -28.81 -1.29
N LYS A 11 -3.69 -30.12 -1.34
CA LYS A 11 -4.86 -30.69 -2.01
C LYS A 11 -6.15 -30.28 -1.27
N PRO A 12 -7.05 -29.49 -1.86
CA PRO A 12 -8.25 -29.02 -1.18
C PRO A 12 -9.25 -30.16 -1.00
N TYR A 13 -9.94 -30.18 0.15
CA TYR A 13 -11.06 -31.09 0.39
C TYR A 13 -12.24 -30.74 -0.54
N ASP A 14 -13.11 -31.71 -0.84
CA ASP A 14 -14.26 -31.51 -1.72
C ASP A 14 -15.17 -30.36 -1.26
N ILE A 15 -15.35 -30.20 0.05
CA ILE A 15 -16.13 -29.10 0.62
C ILE A 15 -15.49 -27.73 0.35
N GLN A 16 -14.15 -27.65 0.38
CA GLN A 16 -13.41 -26.42 0.08
C GLN A 16 -13.48 -26.09 -1.41
N GLN A 17 -13.35 -27.10 -2.28
CA GLN A 17 -13.50 -26.92 -3.72
C GLN A 17 -14.90 -26.43 -4.09
N LYS A 18 -15.94 -27.06 -3.52
CA LYS A 18 -17.33 -26.64 -3.70
C LYS A 18 -17.53 -25.21 -3.21
N PHE A 19 -17.02 -24.87 -2.02
CA PHE A 19 -17.10 -23.52 -1.49
C PHE A 19 -16.45 -22.48 -2.41
N MET A 20 -15.23 -22.74 -2.87
CA MET A 20 -14.48 -21.83 -3.76
C MET A 20 -15.20 -21.65 -5.10
N LYS A 21 -15.73 -22.73 -5.68
CA LYS A 21 -16.48 -22.69 -6.94
C LYS A 21 -17.77 -21.88 -6.83
N GLU A 22 -18.57 -22.11 -5.78
CA GLU A 22 -19.80 -21.35 -5.57
C GLU A 22 -19.51 -19.86 -5.26
N LEU A 23 -18.44 -19.57 -4.52
CA LEU A 23 -17.97 -18.22 -4.28
C LEU A 23 -17.61 -17.52 -5.59
N TYR A 24 -16.77 -18.15 -6.42
CA TYR A 24 -16.35 -17.61 -7.71
C TYR A 24 -17.55 -17.32 -8.62
N LEU A 25 -18.46 -18.28 -8.77
CA LEU A 25 -19.64 -18.12 -9.62
C LEU A 25 -20.57 -17.01 -9.13
N THR A 26 -20.66 -16.81 -7.81
CA THR A 26 -21.45 -15.73 -7.21
C THR A 26 -20.84 -14.36 -7.55
N LEU A 27 -19.52 -14.23 -7.44
CA LEU A 27 -18.80 -13.01 -7.80
C LEU A 27 -18.95 -12.69 -9.30
N GLU A 28 -18.81 -13.69 -10.17
CA GLU A 28 -18.96 -13.54 -11.62
C GLU A 28 -20.38 -13.06 -12.01
N LYS A 29 -21.40 -13.56 -11.30
CA LYS A 29 -22.80 -13.14 -11.49
C LYS A 29 -23.12 -11.77 -10.86
N ARG A 30 -22.15 -11.12 -10.21
CA ARG A 30 -22.33 -9.87 -9.44
C ARG A 30 -23.47 -9.97 -8.42
N GLY A 31 -23.59 -11.15 -7.80
CA GLY A 31 -24.69 -11.48 -6.87
C GLY A 31 -24.29 -11.46 -5.40
N LEU A 32 -25.29 -11.59 -4.53
CA LEU A 32 -25.09 -11.80 -3.09
C LEU A 32 -25.07 -13.29 -2.78
N GLY A 33 -24.02 -13.75 -2.09
CA GLY A 33 -23.89 -15.14 -1.63
C GLY A 33 -23.88 -15.24 -0.12
N ILE A 34 -24.63 -16.22 0.41
CA ILE A 34 -24.61 -16.58 1.84
C ILE A 34 -23.99 -17.97 1.94
N PHE A 35 -22.80 -18.04 2.52
CA PHE A 35 -22.02 -19.29 2.59
C PHE A 35 -21.88 -19.78 4.02
N GLU A 36 -22.30 -21.02 4.25
CA GLU A 36 -22.06 -21.75 5.49
C GLU A 36 -20.89 -22.72 5.29
N SER A 37 -20.01 -22.80 6.29
CA SER A 37 -18.89 -23.73 6.33
C SER A 37 -18.66 -24.12 7.79
N PRO A 38 -18.52 -25.41 8.12
CA PRO A 38 -18.21 -25.85 9.47
C PRO A 38 -16.91 -25.22 9.99
N THR A 39 -16.78 -25.10 11.31
CA THR A 39 -15.55 -24.62 11.94
C THR A 39 -14.39 -25.59 11.69
N GLY A 40 -13.20 -25.06 11.40
CA GLY A 40 -11.99 -25.89 11.21
C GLY A 40 -11.76 -26.40 9.79
N THR A 41 -12.66 -26.14 8.83
CA THR A 41 -12.51 -26.58 7.44
C THR A 41 -11.73 -25.60 6.56
N GLY A 42 -10.98 -24.66 7.15
CA GLY A 42 -10.18 -23.69 6.40
C GLY A 42 -10.97 -22.60 5.69
N LYS A 43 -12.12 -22.18 6.22
CA LYS A 43 -13.00 -21.14 5.65
C LYS A 43 -12.23 -19.90 5.16
N SER A 44 -11.33 -19.35 5.99
CA SER A 44 -10.53 -18.17 5.65
C SER A 44 -9.67 -18.39 4.40
N LEU A 45 -8.99 -19.55 4.34
CA LEU A 45 -8.14 -19.90 3.22
C LEU A 45 -8.96 -20.14 1.94
N SER A 46 -10.11 -20.80 2.04
CA SER A 46 -11.03 -20.99 0.90
C SER A 46 -11.60 -19.66 0.38
N ILE A 47 -11.97 -18.73 1.26
CA ILE A 47 -12.39 -17.38 0.86
C ILE A 47 -11.24 -16.65 0.14
N CYS A 48 -10.05 -16.70 0.71
CA CYS A 48 -8.85 -16.08 0.15
C CYS A 48 -8.54 -16.61 -1.26
N CYS A 49 -8.38 -17.92 -1.41
CA CYS A 49 -8.06 -18.54 -2.70
C CYS A 49 -9.16 -18.32 -3.74
N GLY A 50 -10.44 -18.49 -3.36
CA GLY A 50 -11.55 -18.31 -4.28
C GLY A 50 -11.71 -16.86 -4.77
N ALA A 51 -11.62 -15.89 -3.85
CA ALA A 51 -11.78 -14.47 -4.18
C ALA A 51 -10.57 -13.89 -4.93
N LEU A 52 -9.34 -14.24 -4.52
CA LEU A 52 -8.13 -13.76 -5.21
C LEU A 52 -7.98 -14.37 -6.60
N GLN A 53 -8.33 -15.66 -6.76
CA GLN A 53 -8.37 -16.28 -8.08
C GLN A 53 -9.38 -15.58 -8.99
N TRP A 54 -10.61 -15.33 -8.49
CA TRP A 54 -11.61 -14.58 -9.23
C TRP A 54 -11.11 -13.19 -9.63
N LEU A 55 -10.49 -12.45 -8.71
CA LEU A 55 -9.98 -11.11 -9.03
C LEU A 55 -8.89 -11.16 -10.12
N LYS A 56 -7.98 -12.13 -10.05
CA LYS A 56 -6.94 -12.32 -11.06
C LYS A 56 -7.56 -12.60 -12.43
N ASP A 57 -8.50 -13.55 -12.49
CA ASP A 57 -9.19 -13.91 -13.73
C ASP A 57 -10.03 -12.76 -14.29
N HIS A 58 -10.73 -12.02 -13.42
CA HIS A 58 -11.55 -10.88 -13.81
C HIS A 58 -10.70 -9.77 -14.44
N VAL A 59 -9.60 -9.39 -13.80
CA VAL A 59 -8.67 -8.37 -14.33
C VAL A 59 -8.08 -8.81 -15.67
N GLN A 60 -7.69 -10.09 -15.80
CA GLN A 60 -7.17 -10.61 -17.06
C GLN A 60 -8.24 -10.61 -18.17
N LYS A 61 -9.46 -11.06 -17.87
CA LYS A 61 -10.58 -11.04 -18.82
C LYS A 61 -10.92 -9.63 -19.26
N GLU A 62 -10.91 -8.66 -18.35
CA GLU A 62 -11.15 -7.24 -18.67
C GLU A 62 -10.07 -6.69 -19.61
N GLU A 63 -8.79 -7.00 -19.36
CA GLU A 63 -7.68 -6.61 -20.24
C GLU A 63 -7.83 -7.24 -21.63
N GLU A 64 -8.10 -8.54 -21.72
CA GLU A 64 -8.30 -9.24 -22.99
C GLU A 64 -9.52 -8.73 -23.77
N GLN A 65 -10.62 -8.43 -23.08
CA GLN A 65 -11.82 -7.84 -23.69
C GLN A 65 -11.53 -6.44 -24.23
N LEU A 66 -10.77 -5.63 -23.49
CA LEU A 66 -10.35 -4.30 -23.92
C LEU A 66 -9.52 -4.37 -25.20
N GLU A 67 -8.54 -5.28 -25.26
CA GLU A 67 -7.71 -5.48 -26.47
C GLU A 67 -8.53 -6.00 -27.66
N LYS A 68 -9.49 -6.90 -27.44
CA LYS A 68 -10.42 -7.38 -28.47
C LYS A 68 -11.32 -6.26 -28.98
N CYS A 69 -11.89 -5.43 -28.11
CA CYS A 69 -12.70 -4.28 -28.51
C CYS A 69 -11.90 -3.26 -29.31
N ILE A 70 -10.65 -2.97 -28.91
CA ILE A 70 -9.77 -2.05 -29.65
C ILE A 70 -9.47 -2.59 -31.05
N THR A 71 -9.14 -3.88 -31.18
CA THR A 71 -8.83 -4.49 -32.48
C THR A 71 -10.04 -4.51 -33.41
N GLN A 72 -11.22 -4.84 -32.89
CA GLN A 72 -12.48 -4.79 -33.63
C GLN A 72 -12.84 -3.37 -34.09
N LEU A 73 -12.76 -2.36 -33.21
CA LEU A 73 -13.03 -0.97 -33.59
C LEU A 73 -12.03 -0.46 -34.65
N LYS A 74 -10.76 -0.85 -34.56
CA LYS A 74 -9.75 -0.52 -35.59
C LYS A 74 -10.11 -1.10 -36.95
N SER A 75 -10.57 -2.35 -37.02
CA SER A 75 -10.99 -2.94 -38.29
C SER A 75 -12.24 -2.29 -38.85
N GLU A 76 -13.22 -1.96 -38.00
CA GLU A 76 -14.46 -1.29 -38.40
C GLU A 76 -14.22 0.11 -38.99
N ILE A 77 -13.28 0.87 -38.43
CA ILE A 77 -12.87 2.19 -38.97
C ILE A 77 -12.20 2.04 -40.33
N SER A 78 -11.46 0.95 -40.57
CA SER A 78 -10.74 0.71 -41.83
C SER A 78 -11.63 0.13 -42.94
N SER A 79 -12.74 -0.54 -42.62
CA SER A 79 -13.57 -1.28 -43.58
C SER A 79 -14.78 -0.52 -44.13
N GLN A 80 -15.10 0.67 -43.62
CA GLN A 80 -16.28 1.42 -44.09
C GLN A 80 -16.06 1.99 -45.51
N THR A 81 -16.94 1.60 -46.43
CA THR A 81 -16.95 1.98 -47.85
C THR A 81 -18.23 2.78 -48.15
N SER A 82 -18.06 4.02 -48.62
CA SER A 82 -18.97 4.88 -49.40
C SER A 82 -20.48 4.53 -49.40
N ASN A 83 -21.25 5.07 -48.45
CA ASN A 83 -22.69 5.33 -48.62
C ASN A 83 -22.97 6.75 -49.15
N ASP A 84 -24.22 6.98 -49.56
CA ASP A 84 -24.76 8.24 -50.11
C ASP A 84 -24.78 9.43 -49.11
N ASP A 85 -24.57 9.21 -47.81
CA ASP A 85 -24.64 10.24 -46.77
C ASP A 85 -23.30 10.40 -46.02
N TRP A 86 -22.38 11.12 -46.67
CA TRP A 86 -21.01 11.34 -46.20
C TRP A 86 -20.90 12.03 -44.83
N LEU A 87 -21.90 12.83 -44.44
CA LEU A 87 -21.86 13.61 -43.19
C LEU A 87 -22.11 12.72 -41.97
N GLN A 88 -23.05 11.78 -42.08
CA GLN A 88 -23.32 10.81 -41.02
C GLN A 88 -22.14 9.86 -40.83
N GLU A 89 -21.51 9.42 -41.93
CA GLU A 89 -20.32 8.56 -41.87
C GLU A 89 -19.14 9.23 -41.15
N GLU A 90 -18.85 10.49 -41.46
CA GLU A 90 -17.76 11.20 -40.81
C GLU A 90 -18.05 11.40 -39.32
N TYR A 91 -19.30 11.68 -38.95
CA TYR A 91 -19.71 11.79 -37.55
C TYR A 91 -19.57 10.47 -36.79
N GLU A 92 -19.97 9.34 -37.40
CA GLU A 92 -19.77 8.00 -36.83
C GLU A 92 -18.29 7.65 -36.67
N LYS A 93 -17.47 7.99 -37.67
CA LYS A 93 -16.03 7.77 -37.65
C LYS A 93 -15.35 8.58 -36.54
N ILE A 94 -15.73 9.85 -36.37
CA ILE A 94 -15.23 10.69 -35.27
C ILE A 94 -15.61 10.07 -33.91
N LYS A 95 -16.86 9.61 -33.75
CA LYS A 95 -17.30 8.93 -32.53
C LYS A 95 -16.50 7.65 -32.25
N LYS A 96 -16.35 6.77 -33.24
CA LYS A 96 -15.58 5.52 -33.10
C LYS A 96 -14.11 5.82 -32.78
N THR A 97 -13.53 6.85 -33.40
CA THR A 97 -12.16 7.28 -33.13
C THR A 97 -12.00 7.82 -31.71
N GLN A 98 -12.97 8.58 -31.20
CA GLN A 98 -12.99 9.05 -29.82
C GLN A 98 -13.07 7.89 -28.82
N VAL A 99 -13.97 6.93 -29.05
CA VAL A 99 -14.08 5.72 -28.21
C VAL A 99 -12.79 4.91 -28.26
N LEU A 100 -12.20 4.73 -29.44
CA LEU A 100 -10.92 4.06 -29.61
C LEU A 100 -9.80 4.77 -28.84
N ALA A 101 -9.76 6.10 -28.85
CA ALA A 101 -8.78 6.87 -28.08
C ALA A 101 -8.95 6.64 -26.57
N GLU A 102 -10.21 6.64 -26.08
CA GLU A 102 -10.52 6.35 -24.68
C GLU A 102 -10.10 4.92 -24.28
N LEU A 103 -10.39 3.92 -25.10
CA LEU A 103 -10.01 2.53 -24.81
C LEU A 103 -8.49 2.33 -24.83
N ASN A 104 -7.77 2.94 -25.79
CA ASN A 104 -6.30 2.89 -25.80
C ASN A 104 -5.69 3.59 -24.59
N SER A 105 -6.26 4.72 -24.15
CA SER A 105 -5.84 5.39 -22.91
C SER A 105 -6.01 4.46 -21.70
N LYS A 106 -7.17 3.81 -21.56
CA LYS A 106 -7.39 2.80 -20.48
C LYS A 106 -6.36 1.66 -20.53
N LEU A 107 -6.08 1.12 -21.71
CA LEU A 107 -5.10 0.04 -21.87
C LEU A 107 -3.67 0.49 -21.54
N ASP A 108 -3.29 1.71 -21.95
CA ASP A 108 -1.99 2.31 -21.62
C ASP A 108 -1.85 2.54 -20.11
N HIS A 109 -2.90 3.01 -19.44
CA HIS A 109 -2.91 3.14 -17.97
C HIS A 109 -2.69 1.79 -17.26
N ILE A 110 -3.35 0.72 -17.71
CA ILE A 110 -3.14 -0.63 -17.15
C ILE A 110 -1.68 -1.08 -17.33
N LYS A 111 -1.10 -0.87 -18.51
CA LYS A 111 0.29 -1.24 -18.83
C LYS A 111 1.30 -0.43 -18.01
N LYS A 112 1.14 0.89 -17.94
CA LYS A 112 1.94 1.79 -17.09
C LYS A 112 1.87 1.41 -15.62
N ARG A 113 0.69 1.04 -15.13
CA ARG A 113 0.51 0.61 -13.74
C ARG A 113 1.24 -0.70 -13.46
N ARG A 114 1.23 -1.65 -14.40
CA ARG A 114 1.99 -2.91 -14.30
C ARG A 114 3.50 -2.68 -14.27
N THR A 115 4.03 -1.82 -15.13
CA THR A 115 5.46 -1.46 -15.12
C THR A 115 5.85 -0.74 -13.84
N TYR A 116 5.02 0.23 -13.39
CA TYR A 116 5.21 0.93 -12.11
C TYR A 116 5.35 -0.05 -10.93
N PHE A 117 4.48 -1.05 -10.83
CA PHE A 117 4.57 -2.04 -9.74
C PHE A 117 5.78 -2.98 -9.88
N SER A 118 6.20 -3.30 -11.10
CA SER A 118 7.45 -4.05 -11.33
C SER A 118 8.67 -3.28 -10.82
N ASP A 119 8.75 -1.99 -11.17
CA ASP A 119 9.83 -1.10 -10.71
C ASP A 119 9.78 -0.89 -9.19
N LEU A 120 8.58 -0.77 -8.62
CA LEU A 120 8.36 -0.70 -7.18
C LEU A 120 8.93 -1.93 -6.45
N LYS A 121 8.67 -3.15 -6.94
CA LYS A 121 9.23 -4.39 -6.37
C LYS A 121 10.77 -4.34 -6.38
N SER A 122 11.39 -3.88 -7.47
CA SER A 122 12.84 -3.71 -7.59
C SER A 122 13.40 -2.67 -6.59
N ARG A 123 12.74 -1.53 -6.44
CA ARG A 123 13.16 -0.48 -5.50
C ARG A 123 13.09 -0.95 -4.05
N VAL A 124 12.00 -1.63 -3.66
CA VAL A 124 11.86 -2.18 -2.31
C VAL A 124 12.91 -3.27 -2.04
N ALA A 125 13.21 -4.13 -3.01
CA ALA A 125 14.27 -5.13 -2.88
C ALA A 125 15.65 -4.50 -2.63
N LYS A 126 16.00 -3.44 -3.37
CA LYS A 126 17.24 -2.67 -3.17
C LYS A 126 17.29 -2.00 -1.80
N GLN A 127 16.19 -1.39 -1.36
CA GLN A 127 16.10 -0.78 -0.03
C GLN A 127 16.37 -1.79 1.09
N LYS A 128 15.78 -3.00 1.00
CA LYS A 128 16.01 -4.08 1.96
C LYS A 128 17.46 -4.57 1.97
N ALA A 129 18.06 -4.74 0.79
CA ALA A 129 19.46 -5.14 0.67
C ALA A 129 20.40 -4.12 1.36
N ASN A 130 20.17 -2.83 1.12
CA ASN A 130 20.96 -1.76 1.73
C ASN A 130 20.82 -1.70 3.26
N LEU A 131 19.61 -1.98 3.78
CA LEU A 131 19.38 -2.06 5.22
C LEU A 131 20.12 -3.24 5.85
N SER A 132 20.06 -4.42 5.21
CA SER A 132 20.78 -5.62 5.67
C SER A 132 22.31 -5.41 5.67
N ILE A 133 22.84 -4.72 4.65
CA ILE A 133 24.26 -4.35 4.60
C ILE A 133 24.61 -3.42 5.77
N LYS A 134 23.83 -2.36 6.01
CA LYS A 134 24.05 -1.43 7.12
C LYS A 134 24.02 -2.13 8.49
N GLU A 135 23.11 -3.08 8.68
CA GLU A 135 23.05 -3.89 9.91
C GLU A 135 24.29 -4.78 10.05
N SER A 136 24.74 -5.43 8.97
CA SER A 136 25.93 -6.29 8.99
C SER A 136 27.23 -5.52 9.26
N VAL A 137 27.36 -4.30 8.74
CA VAL A 137 28.50 -3.41 9.00
C VAL A 137 28.47 -2.95 10.46
N ARG A 138 27.31 -2.51 10.96
CA ARG A 138 27.15 -2.09 12.36
C ARG A 138 27.46 -3.21 13.35
N LEU A 139 27.10 -4.45 13.03
CA LEU A 139 27.41 -5.63 13.87
C LEU A 139 28.91 -5.95 13.87
N LYS A 140 29.59 -5.78 12.73
CA LYS A 140 31.05 -5.93 12.63
C LYS A 140 31.80 -4.85 13.40
N ASP A 141 31.31 -3.61 13.38
CA ASP A 141 31.88 -2.51 14.17
C ASP A 141 31.69 -2.72 15.68
N PHE A 142 30.55 -3.30 16.08
CA PHE A 142 30.29 -3.67 17.48
C PHE A 142 31.20 -4.81 17.96
N ASN A 143 31.40 -5.84 17.14
CA ASN A 143 32.32 -6.94 17.46
C ASN A 143 33.79 -6.49 17.49
N LYS A 144 34.20 -5.57 16.58
CA LYS A 144 35.55 -4.98 16.62
C LYS A 144 35.82 -4.15 17.88
N LYS A 145 34.80 -3.52 18.46
CA LYS A 145 34.90 -2.85 19.77
C LYS A 145 35.00 -3.84 20.92
N TYR A 146 34.24 -4.94 20.88
CA TYR A 146 34.25 -5.98 21.90
C TYR A 146 35.56 -6.80 21.91
N ASP A 147 36.19 -7.02 20.76
CA ASP A 147 37.49 -7.71 20.68
C ASP A 147 38.64 -6.82 21.18
N LYS A 148 38.56 -5.49 21.01
CA LYS A 148 39.54 -4.54 21.56
C LYS A 148 39.49 -4.39 23.09
N GLU A 149 38.36 -4.72 23.73
CA GLU A 149 38.21 -4.67 25.19
C GLU A 149 38.72 -5.94 25.90
N LYS A 150 38.97 -7.04 25.18
CA LYS A 150 39.51 -8.28 25.77
C LYS A 150 41.03 -8.40 25.75
N GLU A 151 41.75 -7.56 25.00
CA GLU A 151 43.21 -7.62 24.91
C GLU A 151 43.97 -6.55 25.70
N ASN A 152 43.32 -5.70 26.51
CA ASN A 152 44.02 -4.67 27.29
C ASN A 152 43.76 -4.76 28.80
N ILE A 153 44.49 -5.66 29.46
CA ILE A 153 44.95 -5.48 30.84
C ILE A 153 46.48 -5.35 30.79
N ASN A 154 46.97 -4.14 30.52
CA ASN A 154 48.06 -3.46 31.23
C ASN A 154 48.68 -2.31 30.41
N GLU A 155 48.92 -1.21 31.14
CA GLU A 155 49.92 -0.15 30.95
C GLU A 155 49.69 0.98 29.92
N GLU A 156 49.30 2.12 30.50
CA GLU A 156 49.77 3.51 30.34
C GLU A 156 49.87 4.19 28.95
N ASN A 157 49.11 5.29 28.88
CA ASN A 157 49.40 6.56 28.20
C ASN A 157 49.88 6.52 26.74
N LYS A 158 48.92 6.61 25.82
CA LYS A 158 49.06 7.37 24.57
C LYS A 158 47.69 7.63 23.96
N GLU A 159 47.30 8.90 23.83
CA GLU A 159 46.32 9.31 22.83
C GLU A 159 46.91 9.03 21.43
N PRO A 160 46.11 8.52 20.49
CA PRO A 160 46.27 8.96 19.12
C PRO A 160 44.96 9.51 18.55
N ILE A 161 45.16 10.65 17.91
CA ILE A 161 44.29 11.47 17.10
C ILE A 161 43.45 10.61 16.14
N ALA A 162 42.16 10.91 16.08
CA ALA A 162 41.26 10.36 15.08
C ALA A 162 41.68 10.87 13.69
N GLU A 163 42.31 10.00 12.90
CA GLU A 163 42.42 10.21 11.46
C GLU A 163 41.12 9.71 10.82
N ASP A 164 40.32 10.68 10.36
CA ASP A 164 39.19 10.49 9.46
C ASP A 164 39.67 9.76 8.20
N HIS A 165 39.46 8.45 8.14
CA HIS A 165 39.47 7.74 6.87
C HIS A 165 38.11 7.96 6.21
N ASP A 166 38.05 9.09 5.51
CA ASP A 166 37.09 9.44 4.48
C ASP A 166 37.04 8.29 3.45
N LEU A 167 36.09 7.37 3.63
CA LEU A 167 35.75 6.36 2.65
C LEU A 167 34.65 6.96 1.78
N ILE A 168 35.12 7.53 0.67
CA ILE A 168 34.39 7.97 -0.52
C ILE A 168 33.11 7.16 -0.69
N LEU A 169 32.01 7.70 -0.16
CA LEU A 169 30.70 7.49 -0.75
C LEU A 169 30.79 8.19 -2.10
N GLU A 170 30.79 7.41 -3.19
CA GLU A 170 30.41 7.97 -4.48
C GLU A 170 29.09 8.70 -4.23
N GLU A 171 29.14 10.03 -4.33
CA GLU A 171 28.00 10.92 -4.29
C GLU A 171 27.06 10.42 -5.38
N PHE A 172 26.13 9.55 -4.98
CA PHE A 172 24.98 9.24 -5.80
C PHE A 172 24.23 10.55 -5.86
N GLU A 173 24.41 11.29 -6.96
CA GLU A 173 23.57 12.43 -7.31
C GLU A 173 22.15 11.99 -7.01
N GLU A 174 21.58 12.56 -5.94
CA GLU A 174 20.15 12.58 -5.76
C GLU A 174 19.66 13.32 -6.99
N LYS A 175 19.29 12.56 -8.04
CA LYS A 175 18.25 13.04 -8.94
C LYS A 175 17.08 13.31 -8.02
N GLU A 176 16.99 14.55 -7.55
CA GLU A 176 15.75 15.21 -7.24
C GLU A 176 14.82 14.75 -8.36
N CYS A 177 13.89 13.85 -8.02
CA CYS A 177 12.76 13.63 -8.90
C CYS A 177 12.19 15.03 -9.06
N SER A 178 12.28 15.56 -10.28
CA SER A 178 11.49 16.71 -10.66
C SER A 178 10.09 16.40 -10.15
N ASP A 179 9.59 17.28 -9.27
CA ASP A 179 8.17 17.44 -9.08
C ASP A 179 7.64 17.94 -10.44
N ASP A 180 7.57 17.04 -11.41
CA ASP A 180 6.67 17.16 -12.52
C ASP A 180 5.30 16.98 -11.87
N GLU A 181 4.74 18.09 -11.40
CA GLU A 181 3.30 18.26 -11.21
C GLU A 181 2.62 18.09 -12.58
N GLU A 182 2.74 16.91 -13.19
CA GLU A 182 1.75 16.43 -14.13
C GLU A 182 0.48 16.34 -13.30
N THR A 183 -0.42 17.29 -13.55
CA THR A 183 -1.82 17.24 -13.15
C THR A 183 -2.35 15.85 -13.49
N GLU A 184 -2.25 14.91 -12.54
CA GLU A 184 -2.91 13.62 -12.63
C GLU A 184 -4.40 13.95 -12.68
N GLU A 185 -4.95 14.03 -13.89
CA GLU A 185 -6.38 13.89 -14.08
C GLU A 185 -6.74 12.58 -13.41
N LYS A 186 -7.29 12.67 -12.20
CA LYS A 186 -7.83 11.55 -11.44
C LYS A 186 -9.08 11.06 -12.17
N LEU A 187 -8.88 10.45 -13.34
CA LEU A 187 -9.84 9.53 -13.90
C LEU A 187 -10.08 8.50 -12.80
N ASN A 188 -11.32 8.45 -12.32
CA ASN A 188 -11.75 7.46 -11.33
C ASN A 188 -11.46 6.08 -11.92
N ASP A 189 -10.29 5.54 -11.60
CA ASP A 189 -9.86 4.22 -12.01
C ASP A 189 -10.71 3.23 -11.22
N ASN A 190 -11.86 2.88 -11.78
CA ASN A 190 -12.85 1.93 -11.25
C ASN A 190 -12.27 0.51 -11.29
N ASN A 191 -11.13 0.31 -10.66
CA ASN A 191 -10.49 -0.98 -10.55
C ASN A 191 -11.24 -1.83 -9.51
N THR A 192 -11.49 -3.08 -9.85
CA THR A 192 -12.17 -4.02 -8.96
C THR A 192 -11.30 -4.28 -7.72
N LYS A 193 -11.88 -4.07 -6.53
CA LYS A 193 -11.20 -4.24 -5.23
C LYS A 193 -11.97 -5.20 -4.35
N ILE A 194 -11.23 -6.01 -3.58
CA ILE A 194 -11.80 -6.88 -2.56
C ILE A 194 -11.72 -6.19 -1.21
N TYR A 195 -12.86 -6.09 -0.52
CA TYR A 195 -12.93 -5.61 0.85
C TYR A 195 -13.26 -6.77 1.77
N ILE A 196 -12.36 -7.08 2.71
CA ILE A 196 -12.57 -8.10 3.74
C ILE A 196 -12.82 -7.39 5.07
N SER A 197 -13.98 -7.65 5.65
CA SER A 197 -14.31 -7.18 6.99
C SER A 197 -14.31 -8.33 7.98
N SER A 198 -13.71 -8.12 9.15
CA SER A 198 -13.73 -9.09 10.24
C SER A 198 -14.10 -8.43 11.57
N ARG A 199 -14.39 -9.22 12.60
CA ARG A 199 -14.83 -8.69 13.91
C ARG A 199 -13.68 -8.24 14.79
N THR A 200 -12.47 -8.74 14.55
CA THR A 200 -11.31 -8.51 15.41
C THR A 200 -10.03 -8.42 14.58
N HIS A 201 -9.04 -7.67 15.08
CA HIS A 201 -7.73 -7.56 14.44
C HIS A 201 -6.95 -8.89 14.40
N SER A 202 -7.11 -9.77 15.40
CA SER A 202 -6.46 -11.09 15.39
C SER A 202 -6.95 -11.98 14.25
N GLN A 203 -8.24 -11.92 13.90
CA GLN A 203 -8.79 -12.62 12.73
C GLN A 203 -8.22 -12.07 11.41
N LEU A 204 -7.94 -10.76 11.34
CA LEU A 204 -7.29 -10.16 10.17
C LEU A 204 -5.83 -10.59 10.05
N SER A 205 -5.08 -10.60 11.17
CA SER A 205 -3.71 -11.13 11.18
C SER A 205 -3.66 -12.61 10.78
N GLN A 206 -4.62 -13.42 11.25
CA GLN A 206 -4.74 -14.81 10.79
C GLN A 206 -4.98 -14.88 9.28
N PHE A 207 -5.91 -14.08 8.75
CA PHE A 207 -6.21 -14.04 7.32
C PHE A 207 -5.00 -13.62 6.49
N VAL A 208 -4.25 -12.61 6.93
CA VAL A 208 -2.96 -12.21 6.34
C VAL A 208 -1.97 -13.38 6.34
N GLY A 209 -1.87 -14.11 7.45
CA GLY A 209 -1.04 -15.32 7.55
C GLY A 209 -1.44 -16.41 6.55
N GLU A 210 -2.74 -16.58 6.28
CA GLU A 210 -3.20 -17.51 5.26
C GLU A 210 -2.84 -17.04 3.84
N ILE A 211 -2.98 -15.75 3.51
CA ILE A 211 -2.58 -15.22 2.18
C ILE A 211 -1.09 -15.46 1.93
N LYS A 212 -0.24 -15.20 2.95
CA LYS A 212 1.22 -15.41 2.87
C LYS A 212 1.60 -16.86 2.51
N ARG A 213 0.74 -17.85 2.82
CA ARG A 213 0.96 -19.27 2.51
C ARG A 213 0.58 -19.67 1.09
N THR A 214 -0.11 -18.79 0.35
CA THR A 214 -0.61 -19.07 -1.00
C THR A 214 0.33 -18.51 -2.07
N VAL A 215 0.12 -18.92 -3.33
CA VAL A 215 0.84 -18.35 -4.49
C VAL A 215 0.58 -16.86 -4.68
N PHE A 216 -0.46 -16.32 -4.04
CA PHE A 216 -0.86 -14.93 -4.16
C PHE A 216 0.02 -13.97 -3.34
N ASN A 217 0.95 -14.50 -2.53
CA ASN A 217 1.81 -13.70 -1.66
C ASN A 217 2.63 -12.64 -2.41
N GLU A 218 3.15 -12.96 -3.60
CA GLU A 218 4.06 -12.08 -4.34
C GLU A 218 3.34 -11.07 -5.24
N ASP A 219 2.10 -11.38 -5.64
CA ASP A 219 1.38 -10.64 -6.68
C ASP A 219 0.15 -9.88 -6.16
N THR A 220 -0.21 -10.08 -4.89
CA THR A 220 -1.38 -9.42 -4.30
C THR A 220 -0.99 -8.27 -3.40
N ARG A 221 -1.59 -7.12 -3.65
CA ARG A 221 -1.41 -5.92 -2.83
C ARG A 221 -2.46 -5.88 -1.74
N VAL A 222 -2.03 -6.19 -0.52
CA VAL A 222 -2.90 -6.29 0.66
C VAL A 222 -2.62 -5.15 1.63
N VAL A 223 -3.66 -4.41 1.99
CA VAL A 223 -3.57 -3.32 2.98
C VAL A 223 -4.52 -3.58 4.13
N THR A 224 -3.99 -3.57 5.34
CA THR A 224 -4.80 -3.57 6.57
C THR A 224 -5.07 -2.12 6.97
N LEU A 225 -6.31 -1.81 7.33
CA LEU A 225 -6.73 -0.52 7.86
C LEU A 225 -7.07 -0.65 9.35
N ALA A 226 -6.56 0.29 10.14
CA ALA A 226 -6.85 0.39 11.56
C ALA A 226 -6.99 1.84 12.01
N SER A 227 -7.49 2.02 13.23
CA SER A 227 -7.61 3.36 13.83
C SER A 227 -6.24 3.92 14.21
N ARG A 228 -6.16 5.25 14.41
CA ARG A 228 -4.94 5.91 14.92
C ARG A 228 -4.47 5.32 16.25
N GLN A 229 -5.38 4.84 17.09
CA GLN A 229 -5.04 4.18 18.35
C GLN A 229 -4.12 2.96 18.15
N HIS A 230 -4.34 2.19 17.09
CA HIS A 230 -3.54 0.99 16.81
C HIS A 230 -2.29 1.30 15.98
N TYR A 231 -2.34 2.32 15.12
CA TYR A 231 -1.23 2.67 14.22
C TYR A 231 -0.29 3.78 14.69
N CYS A 232 -0.59 4.44 15.82
CA CYS A 232 0.29 5.49 16.31
C CYS A 232 1.56 4.92 16.95
N ILE A 233 2.71 5.27 16.37
CA ILE A 233 4.04 4.94 16.89
C ILE A 233 4.68 6.09 17.69
N ASN A 234 4.06 7.27 17.70
CA ASN A 234 4.55 8.41 18.48
C ASN A 234 4.19 8.20 19.96
N PRO A 235 5.17 8.08 20.88
CA PRO A 235 4.91 7.81 22.29
C PRO A 235 4.04 8.88 22.96
N ASP A 236 4.15 10.16 22.56
CA ASP A 236 3.39 11.27 23.15
C ASP A 236 1.89 11.15 22.85
N VAL A 237 1.56 10.63 21.67
CA VAL A 237 0.17 10.47 21.21
C VAL A 237 -0.36 9.10 21.61
N ALA A 238 0.43 8.05 21.47
CA ALA A 238 0.05 6.67 21.79
C ALA A 238 -0.26 6.47 23.28
N LYS A 239 0.34 7.28 24.18
CA LYS A 239 0.06 7.25 25.62
C LYS A 239 -1.36 7.73 25.97
N LEU A 240 -2.00 8.52 25.09
CA LEU A 240 -3.36 8.99 25.30
C LEU A 240 -4.32 7.80 25.19
N LYS A 241 -4.91 7.35 26.30
CA LYS A 241 -5.81 6.17 26.30
C LYS A 241 -7.15 6.44 25.61
N ASN A 242 -7.52 7.70 25.40
CA ASN A 242 -8.79 8.07 24.76
C ASN A 242 -8.61 8.30 23.26
N VAL A 243 -9.40 7.59 22.46
CA VAL A 243 -9.41 7.66 20.99
C VAL A 243 -9.63 9.09 20.47
N HIS A 244 -10.51 9.85 21.11
CA HIS A 244 -10.79 11.23 20.70
C HIS A 244 -9.55 12.12 20.90
N LEU A 245 -8.91 12.03 22.07
CA LEU A 245 -7.68 12.77 22.36
C LEU A 245 -6.54 12.38 21.42
N ILE A 246 -6.42 11.09 21.06
CA ILE A 246 -5.44 10.63 20.05
C ILE A 246 -5.68 11.33 18.71
N ASN A 247 -6.93 11.41 18.27
CA ASN A 247 -7.28 12.02 16.97
C ASN A 247 -6.99 13.52 16.97
N GLU A 248 -7.48 14.26 17.97
CA GLU A 248 -7.24 15.71 18.09
C GLU A 248 -5.74 16.01 18.16
N ARG A 249 -5.01 15.30 19.04
CA ARG A 249 -3.57 15.47 19.20
C ARG A 249 -2.82 15.19 17.91
N CYS A 250 -3.18 14.13 17.20
CA CYS A 250 -2.54 13.77 15.94
C CYS A 250 -2.76 14.84 14.86
N LEU A 251 -3.97 15.41 14.77
CA LEU A 251 -4.29 16.50 13.84
C LEU A 251 -3.59 17.80 14.21
N ASP A 252 -3.49 18.12 15.50
CA ASP A 252 -2.75 19.30 15.96
C ASP A 252 -1.27 19.21 15.64
N MET A 253 -0.66 18.02 15.75
CA MET A 253 0.74 17.80 15.39
C MET A 253 1.02 17.83 13.88
N GLN A 254 -0.03 17.85 13.03
CA GLN A 254 0.10 18.09 11.57
C GLN A 254 0.07 19.58 11.23
N LYS A 255 -0.61 20.40 12.03
CA LYS A 255 -0.66 21.86 11.88
C LYS A 255 0.63 22.47 12.43
N SER A 256 1.75 22.14 11.80
CA SER A 256 3.09 22.54 12.23
C SER A 256 3.36 24.04 11.99
N SER A 257 2.57 24.97 12.56
CA SER A 257 2.90 26.39 12.51
C SER A 257 2.04 27.34 13.36
N THR A 258 1.15 26.90 14.25
CA THR A 258 0.44 27.89 15.09
C THR A 258 1.40 28.44 16.15
N LYS A 259 2.01 29.59 15.84
CA LYS A 259 2.73 30.40 16.81
C LYS A 259 1.71 30.90 17.84
N SER A 260 1.58 30.22 18.97
CA SER A 260 0.80 30.70 20.12
C SER A 260 1.48 31.95 20.69
N THR A 261 0.76 33.05 20.85
CA THR A 261 1.21 34.21 21.62
C THR A 261 1.10 33.91 23.10
N ALA A 262 2.22 33.91 23.82
CA ALA A 262 2.23 33.90 25.28
C ALA A 262 1.99 35.34 25.78
N VAL A 263 1.14 35.50 26.79
CA VAL A 263 0.89 36.78 27.49
C VAL A 263 1.43 36.67 28.92
N ASP A 264 2.17 37.68 29.38
CA ASP A 264 2.56 37.81 30.80
C ASP A 264 1.36 38.23 31.67
N GLU A 265 1.52 38.14 33.00
CA GLU A 265 0.52 38.59 34.00
C GLU A 265 0.13 40.07 33.84
N ASP A 266 0.99 40.90 33.24
CA ASP A 266 0.75 42.32 32.93
C ASP A 266 0.17 42.57 31.52
N GLY A 267 -0.28 41.54 30.80
CA GLY A 267 -0.94 41.69 29.49
C GLY A 267 0.01 42.09 28.34
N LYS A 268 1.33 42.04 28.53
CA LYS A 268 2.31 42.22 27.44
C LYS A 268 2.54 40.91 26.68
N VAL A 269 2.50 41.02 25.35
CA VAL A 269 2.73 39.89 24.43
C VAL A 269 4.23 39.56 24.40
N LEU A 270 4.60 38.41 24.95
CA LEU A 270 5.97 37.88 24.85
C LEU A 270 6.22 37.33 23.44
N LYS A 271 7.50 37.34 23.01
CA LYS A 271 7.94 36.79 21.71
C LYS A 271 7.35 35.39 21.49
N LYS A 272 6.81 35.16 20.29
CA LYS A 272 6.25 33.88 19.80
C LYS A 272 7.25 32.74 19.99
N THR A 273 7.21 32.07 21.13
CA THR A 273 8.01 30.89 21.43
C THR A 273 7.18 29.64 21.16
N LYS A 274 7.80 28.60 20.59
CA LYS A 274 7.15 27.29 20.40
C LYS A 274 6.80 26.75 21.77
N THR A 275 5.52 26.72 22.14
CA THR A 275 5.08 25.97 23.32
C THR A 275 5.41 24.49 23.10
N LYS A 276 5.93 23.79 24.12
CA LYS A 276 6.22 22.33 24.09
C LYS A 276 5.01 21.49 23.63
N SER A 277 3.80 22.06 23.72
CA SER A 277 2.56 21.45 23.28
C SER A 277 2.40 21.36 21.75
N CYS A 278 3.18 22.01 20.89
CA CYS A 278 2.91 22.04 19.44
C CYS A 278 4.13 21.69 18.57
N THR A 279 4.89 20.67 18.97
CA THR A 279 5.94 20.11 18.11
C THR A 279 5.31 19.26 17.00
N ALA A 280 5.77 19.42 15.76
CA ALA A 280 5.33 18.61 14.63
C ALA A 280 5.60 17.11 14.89
N CYS A 281 4.78 16.24 14.30
CA CYS A 281 4.97 14.79 14.44
C CYS A 281 6.27 14.33 13.73
N PRO A 282 7.24 13.72 14.43
CA PRO A 282 8.49 13.26 13.82
C PRO A 282 8.31 12.19 12.74
N TYR A 283 7.17 11.49 12.77
CA TYR A 283 6.84 10.38 11.87
C TYR A 283 5.96 10.84 10.69
N TYR A 284 5.48 12.07 10.70
CA TYR A 284 4.70 12.66 9.61
C TYR A 284 5.63 13.40 8.65
N ASN A 285 6.51 12.65 7.99
CA ASN A 285 7.35 13.13 6.91
C ASN A 285 6.90 12.43 5.62
N GLN A 286 6.58 13.23 4.59
CA GLN A 286 6.05 12.73 3.32
C GLN A 286 6.98 11.69 2.67
N SER A 287 8.29 11.92 2.65
CA SER A 287 9.26 10.99 2.06
C SER A 287 9.26 9.62 2.77
N ASN A 288 9.25 9.61 4.10
CA ASN A 288 9.25 8.37 4.88
C ASN A 288 7.89 7.65 4.82
N VAL A 289 6.80 8.40 4.76
CA VAL A 289 5.44 7.84 4.57
C VAL A 289 5.34 7.19 3.19
N THR A 290 5.89 7.81 2.14
CA THR A 290 5.97 7.21 0.80
C THR A 290 6.81 5.93 0.82
N LYS A 291 8.01 5.94 1.40
CA LYS A 291 8.84 4.72 1.52
C LYS A 291 8.11 3.58 2.26
N LEU A 292 7.34 3.91 3.30
CA LEU A 292 6.52 2.93 4.02
C LEU A 292 5.33 2.45 3.18
N LYS A 293 4.67 3.33 2.42
CA LYS A 293 3.60 2.98 1.45
C LYS A 293 4.14 1.98 0.43
N GLU A 294 5.31 2.25 -0.13
CA GLU A 294 5.95 1.40 -1.13
C GLU A 294 6.23 0.00 -0.60
N ARG A 295 6.80 -0.10 0.60
CA ARG A 295 7.05 -1.39 1.26
C ARG A 295 5.74 -2.14 1.56
N LEU A 296 4.70 -1.43 1.98
CA LEU A 296 3.37 -1.98 2.24
C LEU A 296 2.66 -2.50 0.98
N LEU A 297 2.93 -1.93 -0.20
CA LEU A 297 2.35 -2.39 -1.46
C LEU A 297 3.08 -3.62 -2.04
N VAL A 298 4.32 -3.87 -1.62
CA VAL A 298 5.14 -5.01 -2.08
C VAL A 298 5.05 -6.19 -1.11
N ASP A 299 5.17 -5.92 0.19
CA ASP A 299 5.12 -6.95 1.22
C ASP A 299 3.74 -7.00 1.86
N ILE A 300 3.15 -8.19 1.93
CA ILE A 300 1.96 -8.42 2.73
C ILE A 300 2.34 -8.30 4.21
N MET A 301 1.80 -7.29 4.89
CA MET A 301 2.04 -7.03 6.31
C MET A 301 0.76 -7.13 7.12
N ASP A 302 0.85 -7.68 8.32
CA ASP A 302 -0.19 -7.50 9.32
C ASP A 302 -0.02 -6.14 10.06
N MET A 303 -0.84 -5.91 11.08
CA MET A 303 -0.76 -4.68 11.87
C MET A 303 0.59 -4.52 12.59
N GLU A 304 1.12 -5.60 13.17
CA GLU A 304 2.33 -5.55 14.01
C GLU A 304 3.59 -5.38 13.15
N ASP A 305 3.64 -6.09 12.02
CA ASP A 305 4.64 -5.94 10.98
C ASP A 305 4.69 -4.48 10.52
N LEU A 306 3.55 -3.88 10.21
CA LEU A 306 3.49 -2.49 9.73
C LEU A 306 3.99 -1.49 10.80
N LEU A 307 3.67 -1.72 12.08
CA LEU A 307 4.17 -0.90 13.18
C LEU A 307 5.70 -1.00 13.33
N LYS A 308 6.26 -2.20 13.17
CA LYS A 308 7.71 -2.44 13.20
C LYS A 308 8.41 -1.69 12.07
N ASN A 309 7.91 -1.83 10.84
CA ASN A 309 8.43 -1.15 9.66
C ASN A 309 8.31 0.37 9.76
N GLY A 310 7.22 0.88 10.35
CA GLY A 310 7.05 2.32 10.58
C GLY A 310 8.07 2.90 11.56
N LYS A 311 8.47 2.13 12.59
CA LYS A 311 9.54 2.52 13.51
C LYS A 311 10.91 2.51 12.83
N GLU A 312 11.19 1.49 12.02
CA GLU A 312 12.43 1.32 11.26
C GLU A 312 12.63 2.47 10.24
N LEU A 313 11.60 2.76 9.44
CA LEU A 313 11.64 3.79 8.40
C LEU A 313 11.30 5.20 8.90
N LYS A 314 10.96 5.36 10.20
CA LYS A 314 10.47 6.61 10.78
C LYS A 314 9.32 7.24 9.97
N GLY A 315 8.42 6.41 9.46
CA GLY A 315 7.24 6.80 8.68
C GLY A 315 5.95 6.44 9.43
N CYS A 316 4.92 7.29 9.33
CA CYS A 316 3.66 7.07 10.04
C CYS A 316 2.82 5.93 9.41
N PRO A 317 2.56 4.82 10.14
CA PRO A 317 1.77 3.69 9.63
C PRO A 317 0.34 4.04 9.21
N TYR A 318 -0.30 4.95 9.97
CA TYR A 318 -1.68 5.36 9.71
C TYR A 318 -1.83 6.07 8.36
N TYR A 319 -0.91 6.99 8.05
CA TYR A 319 -0.95 7.73 6.78
C TYR A 319 -0.48 6.86 5.61
N ALA A 320 0.53 6.01 5.82
CA ALA A 320 1.00 5.09 4.80
C ALA A 320 -0.08 4.10 4.35
N SER A 321 -0.79 3.46 5.29
CA SER A 321 -1.89 2.53 4.98
C SER A 321 -3.06 3.20 4.24
N ARG A 322 -3.40 4.45 4.58
CA ARG A 322 -4.43 5.21 3.87
C ARG A 322 -4.00 5.63 2.46
N ALA A 323 -2.75 6.03 2.28
CA ALA A 323 -2.22 6.36 0.96
C ALA A 323 -2.03 5.12 0.06
N ALA A 324 -1.81 3.94 0.65
CA ALA A 324 -1.74 2.67 -0.07
C ALA A 324 -3.12 2.14 -0.52
N LEU A 325 -4.22 2.64 0.04
CA LEU A 325 -5.58 2.15 -0.24
C LEU A 325 -6.01 2.35 -1.71
N GLU A 326 -5.51 3.41 -2.34
CA GLU A 326 -5.76 3.68 -3.76
C GLU A 326 -5.18 2.59 -4.66
N ASP A 327 -4.04 2.04 -4.25
CA ASP A 327 -3.27 1.03 -4.98
C ASP A 327 -3.55 -0.41 -4.56
N ALA A 328 -4.22 -0.62 -3.43
CA ALA A 328 -4.53 -1.94 -2.90
C ALA A 328 -5.56 -2.70 -3.75
N GLN A 329 -5.33 -4.01 -3.91
CA GLN A 329 -6.30 -4.95 -4.49
C GLN A 329 -7.22 -5.51 -3.42
N LEU A 330 -6.65 -5.81 -2.25
CA LEU A 330 -7.37 -6.36 -1.12
C LEU A 330 -7.19 -5.45 0.09
N SER A 331 -8.29 -4.93 0.62
CA SER A 331 -8.31 -4.06 1.78
C SER A 331 -9.04 -4.73 2.94
N GLN A 332 -8.39 -4.78 4.11
CA GLN A 332 -8.91 -5.44 5.29
C GLN A 332 -9.20 -4.46 6.40
N PHE A 333 -10.31 -4.62 7.11
CA PHE A 333 -10.64 -3.76 8.24
C PHE A 333 -11.52 -4.46 9.27
N ASP A 334 -11.43 -3.98 10.51
CA ASP A 334 -12.36 -4.36 11.57
C ASP A 334 -13.74 -3.69 11.29
N ARG A 335 -14.83 -4.42 11.54
CA ARG A 335 -16.21 -3.94 11.46
C ARG A 335 -16.42 -2.61 12.19
N GLN A 336 -15.68 -2.34 13.27
CA GLN A 336 -15.79 -1.06 13.98
C GLN A 336 -15.26 0.14 13.18
N VAL A 337 -14.31 -0.08 12.26
CA VAL A 337 -13.72 0.95 11.40
C VAL A 337 -14.63 1.32 10.23
N TYR A 338 -15.42 0.36 9.75
CA TYR A 338 -16.35 0.53 8.63
C TYR A 338 -17.38 1.64 8.87
N ASN A 339 -17.99 1.67 10.05
CA ASN A 339 -19.10 2.58 10.37
C ASN A 339 -18.70 4.06 10.58
N LYS A 340 -17.40 4.41 10.59
CA LYS A 340 -16.97 5.78 10.96
C LYS A 340 -16.15 6.52 9.93
N ASN A 341 -15.45 5.86 8.99
CA ASN A 341 -14.45 6.53 8.14
C ASN A 341 -14.24 5.89 6.75
N ILE A 342 -15.12 4.97 6.35
CA ILE A 342 -15.13 4.42 4.99
C ILE A 342 -16.54 4.67 4.47
N THR A 343 -16.84 5.92 4.15
CA THR A 343 -17.76 6.17 3.05
C THR A 343 -17.08 5.55 1.84
N LEU A 344 -17.37 4.26 1.59
CA LEU A 344 -17.33 3.75 0.23
C LEU A 344 -18.23 4.74 -0.50
N LYS A 345 -17.64 5.73 -1.17
CA LYS A 345 -18.37 6.52 -2.15
C LYS A 345 -18.72 5.50 -3.21
N THR A 346 -19.84 4.82 -3.00
CA THR A 346 -20.56 4.11 -4.03
C THR A 346 -20.85 5.20 -5.06
N VAL A 347 -20.04 5.24 -6.11
CA VAL A 347 -20.33 6.02 -7.30
C VAL A 347 -21.57 5.42 -7.95
#